data_AF-A0A0R1QFH3-F1
#
_entry.id   AF-A0A0R1QFH3-F1
#
_cell.length_a   1.000
_cell.length_b   1.000
_cell.length_c   1.000
_cell.angle_alpha   90.00
_cell.angle_beta   90.00
_cell.angle_gamma   90.00
#
_symmetry.space_group_name_H-M   'P 1'
#
loop_
_entity.id
_entity.type
_entity.pdbx_description
1 polymer ?
#
loop_
_entity_poly.entity_id
_entity_poly.type
_entity_poly.pdbx_seq_one_letter_code
_entity_poly.pdbx_strand_id
1 'polypeptide(L)'
;MKTKELMDLIDQTAQDPEVKKDADLEQGLLLAYKDLANGKDMKGVALKLDNSISMYLMTHEYKAPQAVIDLVKAMKNDANSFWKGTGISKLFW
;
A
#
# COMPACT_ATOMS: atom_id res chain seq x y z
N MET A 1 -5.05 12.91 -3.97
CA MET A 1 -4.60 12.29 -2.72
C MET A 1 -3.37 13.03 -2.27
N LYS A 2 -3.40 13.51 -1.03
CA LYS A 2 -2.31 14.23 -0.37
C LYS A 2 -1.48 13.24 0.45
N THR A 3 -0.24 13.59 0.76
CA THR A 3 0.66 12.79 1.63
C THR A 3 -0.01 12.39 2.94
N LYS A 4 -0.74 13.31 3.59
CA LYS A 4 -1.48 13.02 4.83
C LYS A 4 -2.54 11.95 4.67
N GLU A 5 -3.31 12.00 3.57
CA GLU A 5 -4.35 10.99 3.31
C GLU A 5 -3.73 9.60 3.10
N LEU A 6 -2.55 9.52 2.45
CA LEU A 6 -1.81 8.26 2.33
C LEU A 6 -1.30 7.76 3.68
N MET A 7 -0.77 8.65 4.51
CA MET A 7 -0.29 8.31 5.84
C MET A 7 -1.42 7.77 6.72
N ASP A 8 -2.59 8.43 6.71
CA ASP A 8 -3.76 7.98 7.47
C ASP A 8 -4.26 6.61 7.00
N LEU A 9 -4.28 6.37 5.69
CA LEU A 9 -4.65 5.07 5.13
C LEU A 9 -3.64 3.98 5.51
N ILE A 10 -2.34 4.27 5.42
CA ILE A 10 -1.28 3.33 5.84
C ILE A 10 -1.41 2.99 7.33
N ASP A 11 -1.67 3.98 8.19
CA ASP A 11 -1.85 3.76 9.62
C ASP A 11 -3.07 2.88 9.91
N GLN A 12 -4.21 3.16 9.24
CA GLN A 12 -5.41 2.33 9.36
C GLN A 12 -5.16 0.89 8.90
N THR A 13 -4.46 0.68 7.79
CA THR A 13 -4.11 -0.66 7.32
C THR A 13 -3.14 -1.36 8.27
N ALA A 14 -2.16 -0.65 8.84
CA ALA A 14 -1.21 -1.20 9.80
C ALA A 14 -1.88 -1.58 11.14
N GLN A 15 -3.03 -0.98 11.48
CA GLN A 15 -3.79 -1.34 12.67
C GLN A 15 -4.57 -2.66 12.52
N ASP A 16 -4.77 -3.15 11.30
CA ASP A 16 -5.50 -4.39 11.03
C ASP A 16 -4.78 -5.60 11.64
N PRO A 17 -5.46 -6.44 12.43
CA PRO A 17 -4.85 -7.59 13.09
C PRO A 17 -4.33 -8.66 12.13
N GLU A 18 -4.84 -8.75 10.90
CA GLU A 18 -4.29 -9.65 9.89
C GLU A 18 -3.00 -9.11 9.28
N VAL A 19 -2.90 -7.79 9.14
CA VAL A 19 -1.68 -7.12 8.68
C VAL A 19 -0.58 -7.24 9.73
N LYS A 20 -0.91 -7.09 11.01
CA LYS A 20 0.05 -7.28 12.12
C LYS A 20 0.56 -8.70 12.28
N LYS A 21 -0.14 -9.70 11.73
CA LYS A 21 0.34 -11.09 11.73
C LYS A 21 1.46 -11.30 10.70
N ASP A 22 1.53 -10.45 9.69
CA ASP A 22 2.54 -10.52 8.65
C ASP A 22 3.61 -9.45 8.84
N ALA A 23 4.78 -9.88 9.29
CA ALA A 23 5.88 -8.98 9.62
C ALA A 23 6.42 -8.23 8.38
N ASP A 24 6.36 -8.83 7.19
CA ASP A 24 6.83 -8.20 5.96
C ASP A 24 5.89 -7.07 5.53
N LEU A 25 4.57 -7.32 5.60
CA LEU A 25 3.54 -6.35 5.29
C LEU A 25 3.53 -5.19 6.30
N GLU A 26 3.60 -5.51 7.60
CA GLU A 26 3.69 -4.52 8.68
C GLU A 26 4.94 -3.62 8.52
N GLN A 27 6.10 -4.22 8.26
CA GLN A 27 7.34 -3.46 8.04
C GLN A 27 7.25 -2.58 6.80
N GLY A 28 6.67 -3.09 5.71
CA GLY A 28 6.45 -2.33 4.47
C GLY A 28 5.58 -1.08 4.70
N LEU A 29 4.50 -1.23 5.45
CA LEU A 29 3.60 -0.12 5.82
C LEU A 29 4.29 0.89 6.74
N LEU A 30 4.97 0.43 7.79
CA LEU A 30 5.70 1.31 8.71
C LEU A 30 6.82 2.09 8.01
N LEU A 31 7.54 1.45 7.09
CA LEU A 31 8.58 2.10 6.30
C LEU A 31 7.98 3.16 5.37
N ALA A 32 6.86 2.85 4.71
CA ALA A 32 6.16 3.81 3.86
C ALA A 32 5.66 5.02 4.68
N TYR A 33 5.07 4.78 5.86
CA TYR A 33 4.65 5.86 6.76
C TYR A 33 5.81 6.76 7.17
N LYS A 34 6.94 6.17 7.60
CA LYS A 34 8.16 6.92 7.98
C LYS A 34 8.73 7.70 6.80
N ASP A 35 8.74 7.12 5.62
CA ASP A 35 9.27 7.77 4.43
C ASP A 35 8.42 9.00 4.05
N LEU A 36 7.09 8.91 4.14
CA LEU A 36 6.18 10.04 3.94
C LEU A 36 6.34 11.11 5.04
N ALA A 37 6.49 10.69 6.30
CA ALA A 37 6.73 11.60 7.43
C ALA A 37 8.05 12.36 7.29
N ASN A 38 9.08 11.73 6.72
CA ASN A 38 10.38 12.34 6.43
C ASN A 38 10.38 13.24 5.18
N GLY A 39 9.22 13.46 4.55
CA GLY A 39 9.09 14.32 3.37
C GLY A 39 9.62 13.69 2.08
N LYS A 40 9.77 12.37 2.02
CA LYS A 40 10.09 11.71 0.75
C LYS A 40 8.94 11.87 -0.25
N ASP A 41 9.30 11.78 -1.52
CA ASP A 41 8.34 11.86 -2.61
C ASP A 41 7.25 10.79 -2.47
N MET A 42 6.00 11.24 -2.42
CA MET A 42 4.83 10.39 -2.23
C MET A 42 4.73 9.30 -3.31
N LYS A 43 5.08 9.61 -4.57
CA LYS A 43 4.99 8.63 -5.66
C LYS A 43 6.03 7.52 -5.50
N GLY A 44 7.26 7.89 -5.13
CA GLY A 44 8.33 6.92 -4.87
C GLY A 44 8.01 6.01 -3.68
N VAL A 45 7.45 6.56 -2.61
CA VAL A 45 7.03 5.77 -1.45
C VAL A 45 5.87 4.86 -1.79
N ALA A 46 4.87 5.40 -2.50
CA ALA A 46 3.72 4.63 -2.89
C ALA A 46 4.10 3.47 -3.83
N LEU A 47 5.03 3.67 -4.78
CA LEU A 47 5.54 2.61 -5.65
C LEU A 47 6.20 1.47 -4.87
N LYS A 48 7.00 1.81 -3.85
CA LYS A 48 7.63 0.79 -2.99
C LYS A 48 6.57 -0.01 -2.24
N LEU A 49 5.59 0.68 -1.69
CA LEU A 49 4.46 0.06 -1.00
C LEU A 49 3.65 -0.85 -1.92
N ASP A 50 3.40 -0.41 -3.16
CA ASP A 50 2.75 -1.19 -4.22
C ASP A 50 3.52 -2.48 -4.54
N ASN A 51 4.84 -2.39 -4.67
CA ASN A 51 5.67 -3.58 -4.89
C ASN A 51 5.63 -4.54 -3.70
N SER A 52 5.72 -4.04 -2.46
CA SER A 52 5.62 -4.85 -1.25
C SER A 52 4.26 -5.56 -1.15
N ILE A 53 3.16 -4.83 -1.39
CA ILE A 53 1.81 -5.41 -1.35
C ILE A 53 1.60 -6.42 -2.50
N SER A 54 2.11 -6.12 -3.69
CA SER A 54 2.07 -7.05 -4.84
C SER A 54 2.78 -8.36 -4.53
N MET A 55 3.99 -8.26 -3.95
CA MET A 55 4.77 -9.43 -3.58
C MET A 55 4.05 -10.24 -2.50
N TYR A 56 3.51 -9.58 -1.48
CA TYR A 56 2.70 -10.21 -0.44
C TYR A 56 1.48 -10.94 -1.02
N LEU A 57 0.73 -10.30 -1.92
CA LEU A 57 -0.41 -10.91 -2.60
C LEU A 57 0.00 -12.15 -3.39
N MET A 58 1.14 -12.09 -4.10
CA MET A 58 1.64 -13.24 -4.85
C MET A 58 2.06 -14.40 -3.95
N THR A 59 2.64 -14.13 -2.78
CA THR A 59 3.07 -15.17 -1.84
C THR A 59 1.91 -15.78 -1.04
N HIS A 60 0.80 -15.05 -0.88
CA HIS A 60 -0.37 -15.46 -0.09
C HIS A 60 -1.60 -15.84 -0.96
N GLU A 61 -1.39 -16.29 -2.21
CA GLU A 61 -2.48 -16.69 -3.12
C GLU A 61 -3.58 -15.62 -3.31
N TYR A 62 -3.21 -14.34 -3.29
CA TYR A 62 -4.13 -13.20 -3.40
C TYR A 62 -5.15 -13.09 -2.25
N LYS A 63 -4.94 -13.81 -1.14
CA LYS A 63 -5.71 -13.64 0.10
C LYS A 63 -5.09 -12.50 0.89
N ALA A 64 -5.57 -11.29 0.66
CA ALA A 64 -5.19 -10.13 1.47
C ALA A 64 -6.35 -9.67 2.37
N PRO A 65 -6.03 -9.09 3.54
CA PRO A 65 -7.01 -8.44 4.41
C PRO A 65 -7.73 -7.32 3.66
N GLN A 66 -9.00 -7.09 4.01
CA GLN A 66 -9.81 -6.06 3.37
C GLN A 66 -9.15 -4.67 3.47
N ALA A 67 -8.46 -4.37 4.59
CA ALA A 67 -7.74 -3.12 4.78
C ALA A 67 -6.61 -2.89 3.76
N VAL A 68 -5.95 -3.96 3.28
CA VAL A 68 -4.91 -3.88 2.25
C VAL A 68 -5.54 -3.64 0.88
N ILE A 69 -6.66 -4.31 0.60
CA ILE A 69 -7.42 -4.11 -0.64
C ILE A 69 -7.94 -2.68 -0.73
N ASP A 70 -8.44 -2.14 0.38
CA ASP A 70 -8.97 -0.77 0.43
C ASP A 70 -7.85 0.27 0.30
N LEU A 71 -6.68 0.03 0.88
CA LEU A 71 -5.47 0.85 0.67
C LEU A 71 -5.07 0.88 -0.81
N VAL A 72 -4.96 -0.29 -1.44
CA VAL A 72 -4.65 -0.41 -2.88
C VAL A 72 -5.69 0.31 -3.73
N LYS A 73 -6.97 0.14 -3.44
CA LYS A 73 -8.05 0.82 -4.16
C LYS A 73 -7.97 2.33 -3.98
N ALA A 74 -7.71 2.83 -2.78
CA ALA A 74 -7.56 4.26 -2.52
C ALA A 74 -6.35 4.84 -3.24
N MET A 75 -5.23 4.11 -3.27
CA MET A 75 -4.04 4.48 -4.05
C MET A 75 -4.36 4.53 -5.55
N LYS A 76 -5.08 3.54 -6.09
CA LYS A 76 -5.50 3.49 -7.50
C LYS A 76 -6.52 4.56 -7.90
N ASN A 77 -7.46 4.88 -7.01
CA ASN A 77 -8.50 5.89 -7.26
C ASN A 77 -7.93 7.31 -7.22
N ASP A 78 -6.69 7.47 -6.75
CA ASP A 78 -5.99 8.72 -6.97
C ASP A 78 -5.76 8.91 -8.48
N ALA A 79 -6.43 9.93 -9.04
CA ALA A 79 -6.54 10.22 -10.47
C ALA A 79 -5.21 10.49 -11.21
N ASN A 80 -4.06 10.27 -10.56
CA ASN A 80 -2.76 10.30 -11.20
C ASN A 80 -2.58 9.03 -12.05
N SER A 81 -2.34 9.22 -13.34
CA SER A 81 -1.96 8.21 -14.35
C SER A 81 -0.79 7.28 -13.97
N PHE A 82 -0.19 7.49 -12.80
CA PHE A 82 0.89 6.71 -12.22
C PHE A 82 0.53 5.24 -12.03
N TRP A 83 -0.70 4.96 -11.57
CA TRP A 83 -1.14 3.60 -11.24
C TRP A 83 -1.72 2.80 -12.41
N LYS A 84 -1.82 3.38 -13.61
CA LYS A 84 -2.36 2.69 -14.80
C LYS A 84 -1.39 1.67 -15.41
N GLY A 85 -0.15 1.58 -14.91
CA GLY A 85 0.90 0.72 -15.46
C GLY A 85 1.62 -0.17 -14.45
N THR A 86 1.28 -0.13 -13.16
CA THR A 86 1.94 -0.97 -12.14
C THR A 86 1.29 -2.36 -12.06
N GLY A 87 2.02 -3.35 -11.52
CA GLY A 87 1.56 -4.75 -11.46
C GLY A 87 0.18 -4.91 -10.84
N ILE A 88 -0.17 -4.08 -9.85
CA ILE A 88 -1.47 -4.13 -9.17
C ILE A 88 -2.65 -3.78 -10.09
N SER A 89 -2.46 -2.96 -11.13
CA SER A 89 -3.48 -2.69 -12.15
C SER A 89 -4.14 -3.97 -12.66
N LYS A 90 -3.34 -5.03 -12.82
CA LYS A 90 -3.73 -6.31 -13.40
C LYS A 90 -4.17 -7.35 -12.35
N LEU A 91 -3.94 -7.11 -11.05
CA LEU A 91 -4.26 -8.08 -10.00
C LEU A 91 -5.75 -8.11 -9.60
N PHE A 92 -6.52 -7.08 -9.98
CA PHE A 92 -7.92 -6.91 -9.58
C PHE A 92 -8.85 -6.63 -10.77
N TRP A 93 -8.55 -7.21 -11.94
CA TRP A 93 -9.41 -7.15 -13.14
C TRP A 93 -10.33 -8.36 -13.22
#